data_AF-D3ATQ7-F1
#
_entry.id   AF-D3ATQ7-F1
#
_cell.length_a   1.000
_cell.length_b   1.000
_cell.length_c   1.000
_cell.angle_alpha   90.00
_cell.angle_beta   90.00
_cell.angle_gamma   90.00
#
_symmetry.space_group_name_H-M   'P 1'
#
loop_
_entity.id
_entity.type
_entity.pdbx_description
1 polymer ?
#
loop_
_entity_poly.entity_id
_entity_poly.type
_entity_poly.pdbx_seq_one_letter_code
_entity_poly.pdbx_strand_id
1 'polypeptide(L)' 'MSLAVMTELEYVLRILAAGICGGVIGYERKNRNKAAGSKTHVIVAVSSALMIIISKYGFYDVLGEYIKLDP' A
#
# COMPACT_ATOMS: atom_id res chain seq x y z
N MET A 1 1.61 24.47 -5.35
CA MET A 1 0.97 23.22 -4.89
C MET A 1 1.51 22.92 -3.50
N SER A 2 0.67 22.78 -2.47
CA SER A 2 1.12 22.56 -1.07
C SER A 2 1.97 21.28 -0.94
N LEU A 3 3.01 21.30 -0.10
CA LEU A 3 3.85 20.11 0.21
C LEU A 3 3.00 18.92 0.67
N ALA A 4 1.93 19.16 1.43
CA ALA A 4 1.00 18.12 1.86
C ALA A 4 0.34 17.40 0.67
N VAL A 5 -0.05 18.16 -0.37
CA VAL A 5 -0.67 17.58 -1.58
C VAL A 5 0.32 16.70 -2.34
N MET A 6 1.62 17.04 -2.32
CA MET A 6 2.66 16.22 -2.95
C MET A 6 2.84 14.87 -2.23
N THR A 7 2.84 14.90 -0.90
CA THR A 7 2.98 13.68 -0.06
C THR A 7 1.78 12.74 -0.23
N GLU A 8 0.56 13.27 -0.22
CA GLU A 8 -0.66 12.48 -0.45
C GLU A 8 -0.64 11.81 -1.84
N LEU A 9 -0.22 12.56 -2.87
CA LEU A 9 -0.04 12.01 -4.21
C LEU A 9 1.00 10.90 -4.25
N GLU A 10 2.11 11.03 -3.51
CA GLU A 10 3.13 9.99 -3.44
C GLU A 10 2.57 8.68 -2.85
N TYR A 11 1.76 8.76 -1.78
CA TYR A 11 1.11 7.58 -1.19
C TYR A 11 0.14 6.92 -2.17
N VAL A 12 -0.69 7.71 -2.85
CA VAL A 12 -1.61 7.20 -3.87
C VAL A 12 -0.85 6.52 -5.01
N LEU A 13 0.24 7.12 -5.50
CA LEU A 13 1.06 6.54 -6.56
C LEU A 13 1.69 5.20 -6.13
N ARG A 14 2.18 5.09 -4.89
CA ARG A 14 2.71 3.82 -4.34
C ARG A 14 1.65 2.73 -4.29
N ILE A 15 0.43 3.07 -3.86
CA ILE A 15 -0.69 2.12 -3.79
C ILE A 15 -1.12 1.68 -5.20
N LEU A 16 -1.18 2.62 -6.16
CA LEU A 16 -1.48 2.31 -7.56
C LEU A 16 -0.41 1.41 -8.17
N ALA A 17 0.87 1.70 -7.94
CA ALA A 17 1.98 0.85 -8.39
C ALA A 17 1.88 -0.57 -7.80
N ALA A 18 1.61 -0.69 -6.50
CA ALA A 18 1.39 -1.99 -5.86
C ALA A 18 0.21 -2.75 -6.47
N GLY A 19 -0.90 -2.07 -6.77
CA GLY A 19 -2.06 -2.64 -7.46
C GLY A 19 -1.73 -3.13 -8.87
N ILE A 20 -0.96 -2.37 -9.65
CA ILE A 20 -0.48 -2.79 -10.97
C ILE A 20 0.40 -4.03 -10.85
N CYS A 21 1.37 -4.05 -9.93
CA CYS A 21 2.22 -5.21 -9.68
C CYS A 21 1.40 -6.45 -9.27
N GLY A 22 0.46 -6.30 -8.34
CA GLY A 22 -0.47 -7.37 -7.94
C GLY A 22 -1.35 -7.85 -9.08
N GLY A 23 -1.75 -6.95 -9.98
CA GLY A 23 -2.49 -7.26 -11.20
C GLY A 23 -1.69 -8.10 -12.19
N VAL A 24 -0.42 -7.74 -12.42
CA VAL A 24 0.50 -8.49 -13.29
C VAL A 24 0.74 -9.90 -12.74
N ILE A 25 1.06 -10.01 -11.45
CA ILE A 25 1.23 -11.31 -10.76
C ILE A 25 -0.05 -12.14 -10.87
N GLY A 26 -1.18 -11.50 -10.60
CA GLY A 26 -2.49 -12.12 -10.65
C GLY A 26 -2.88 -12.61 -12.05
N TYR A 27 -2.50 -11.88 -13.09
CA TYR A 27 -2.70 -12.27 -14.49
C TYR A 27 -1.85 -13.50 -14.85
N GLU A 28 -0.56 -13.50 -14.49
CA GLU A 28 0.32 -14.64 -14.74
C GLU A 28 -0.18 -15.90 -14.03
N ARG A 29 -0.64 -15.77 -12.78
CA ARG A 29 -1.20 -16.88 -12.00
C ARG A 29 -2.50 -17.42 -12.58
N LYS A 30 -3.36 -16.55 -13.11
CA LYS A 30 -4.58 -16.95 -13.82
C LYS A 30 -4.23 -17.76 -15.07
N ASN A 31 -3.22 -17.32 -15.85
CA ASN A 31 -2.75 -18.03 -17.04
C ASN A 31 -2.21 -19.44 -16.72
N ARG A 32 -1.63 -19.64 -15.53
CA ARG A 32 -1.13 -20.93 -15.04
C ARG A 32 -2.20 -21.80 -14.35
N ASN A 33 -3.50 -21.50 -14.54
CA ASN A 33 -4.63 -22.22 -13.92
C ASN A 33 -4.52 -22.39 -12.40
N LYS A 34 -4.00 -21.37 -11.69
CA LYS A 34 -3.96 -21.37 -10.22
C LYS A 34 -5.29 -20.88 -9.65
N ALA A 35 -5.69 -21.41 -8.49
CA ALA A 35 -6.97 -21.12 -7.84
C ALA A 35 -7.18 -19.62 -7.49
N ALA A 36 -6.11 -18.90 -7.14
CA ALA A 36 -6.17 -17.46 -6.85
C ALA A 36 -5.96 -16.64 -8.13
N GLY A 37 -7.02 -15.95 -8.57
CA GLY A 37 -7.03 -15.13 -9.78
C GLY A 37 -6.52 -13.71 -9.58
N SER A 38 -6.64 -12.89 -10.64
CA SER A 38 -6.07 -11.54 -10.68
C SER A 38 -6.65 -10.57 -9.64
N LYS A 39 -7.97 -10.64 -9.40
CA LYS A 39 -8.65 -9.79 -8.41
C LYS A 39 -8.08 -9.98 -6.99
N THR A 40 -7.71 -11.21 -6.63
CA THR A 40 -7.19 -11.54 -5.30
C THR A 40 -5.83 -10.91 -5.07
N HIS A 41 -4.92 -11.02 -6.04
CA HIS A 41 -3.55 -10.46 -5.92
C HIS A 41 -3.52 -8.94 -5.96
N VAL A 42 -4.43 -8.31 -6.71
CA VAL A 42 -4.60 -6.84 -6.68
C VAL A 42 -5.03 -6.37 -5.28
N ILE A 43 -6.08 -6.99 -4.71
CA ILE A 43 -6.59 -6.61 -3.39
C ILE A 43 -5.51 -6.82 -2.32
N VAL A 44 -4.84 -7.98 -2.32
CA VAL A 44 -3.77 -8.26 -1.35
C VAL A 44 -2.61 -7.27 -1.48
N ALA A 45 -2.14 -6.97 -2.70
CA ALA A 45 -1.04 -6.03 -2.90
C ALA A 45 -1.39 -4.60 -2.46
N VAL A 46 -2.60 -4.14 -2.79
CA VAL A 46 -3.12 -2.82 -2.36
C VAL A 46 -3.24 -2.75 -0.84
N SER A 47 -3.85 -3.76 -0.21
CA SER A 47 -4.01 -3.82 1.25
C SER A 47 -2.67 -3.87 1.98
N SER A 48 -1.70 -4.64 1.48
CA SER A 48 -0.34 -4.68 2.06
C SER A 48 0.37 -3.33 1.93
N ALA A 49 0.28 -2.65 0.78
CA ALA A 49 0.87 -1.33 0.59
C ALA A 49 0.25 -0.29 1.52
N LEU A 50 -1.08 -0.29 1.64
CA LEU A 50 -1.82 0.59 2.55
C LEU A 50 -1.42 0.34 4.02
N MET A 51 -1.36 -0.92 4.45
CA MET A 51 -0.96 -1.31 5.80
C MET A 51 0.42 -0.73 6.15
N ILE A 52 1.41 -0.85 5.26
CA ILE A 52 2.76 -0.32 5.48
C ILE A 52 2.77 1.21 5.56
N ILE A 53 2.01 1.90 4.70
CA ILE A 53 1.93 3.36 4.74
C ILE A 53 1.34 3.83 6.07
N ILE A 54 0.25 3.21 6.52
CA ILE A 54 -0.38 3.53 7.82
C ILE A 54 0.57 3.20 8.97
N SER A 55 1.18 2.01 8.98
CA SER A 55 2.10 1.59 10.05
C SER A 55 3.31 2.53 10.19
N LYS A 56 3.82 3.05 9.09
CA LYS A 56 5.01 3.91 9.11
C LYS A 56 4.70 5.39 9.32
N TYR A 57 3.62 5.89 8.72
CA TYR A 57 3.36 7.32 8.62
C TYR A 57 2.01 7.76 9.22
N GLY A 58 1.15 6.82 9.61
CA GLY A 58 -0.22 7.11 10.06
C GLY A 58 -0.38 7.43 11.54
N PHE A 59 0.71 7.40 12.33
CA PHE A 59 0.68 7.62 13.78
C PHE A 59 1.41 8.89 14.22
N TYR A 60 1.79 9.78 13.29
CA TYR A 60 2.49 11.02 13.68
C TYR A 60 1.61 11.99 14.47
N ASP A 61 0.30 11.90 14.31
CA ASP A 61 -0.72 12.69 15.01
C ASP A 61 -0.89 12.30 16.49
N VAL A 62 -0.54 11.06 16.86
CA VAL A 62 -0.64 10.57 18.25
C VAL A 62 0.66 10.69 19.05
N LEU A 63 1.75 11.14 18.43
CA LEU A 63 3.03 11.30 19.12
C LEU A 63 2.97 12.48 20.10
N GLY A 64 3.48 12.25 21.31
CA GLY A 64 3.47 13.22 22.40
C GLY A 64 4.56 12.96 23.42
N GLU A 65 4.55 13.68 24.54
CA GLU A 65 5.61 13.58 25.57
C GLU A 65 5.74 12.16 26.15
N TYR A 66 4.61 11.45 26.28
CA TYR A 66 4.51 10.10 26.83
C TYR A 66 4.40 8.99 25.77
N ILE A 67 4.24 9.34 24.49
CA ILE A 67 4.06 8.40 23.37
C ILE A 67 5.17 8.65 22.36
N LYS A 68 6.20 7.79 22.39
CA LYS A 68 7.37 7.87 21.51
C LYS A 68 7.42 6.62 20.63
N LEU A 69 7.92 6.78 19.41
CA LEU A 69 8.23 5.65 18.55
C LEU A 69 9.45 4.91 19.11
N ASP A 70 9.34 3.60 19.25
CA ASP A 70 10.51 2.75 19.45
C ASP A 70 11.40 2.84 18.18
N PRO A 71 12.74 2.85 18.33
CA PRO A 71 13.69 2.97 17.22
C PRO A 71 13.58 1.84 16.19
#